data_AF-A0A3N5PSZ4-F1
#
_entry.id   AF-A0A3N5PSZ4-F1
#
_cell.length_a   1.000
_cell.length_b   1.000
_cell.length_c   1.000
_cell.angle_alpha   90.00
_cell.angle_beta   90.00
_cell.angle_gamma   90.00
#
_symmetry.space_group_name_H-M   'P 1'
#
loop_
_entity.id
_entity.type
_entity.pdbx_description
1 polymer ?
#
loop_
_entity_poly.entity_id
_entity_poly.type
_entity_poly.pdbx_seq_one_letter_code
_entity_poly.pdbx_strand_id
1 'polypeptide(L)' 'MKNASPIPRSIWALGIVSLLMDTSSELVHSLLPVFMVSALGASMTAVGVVEGIAESTALIVKVF' A
#
# COMPACT_ATOMS: atom_id res chain seq x y z
N MET A 1 -13.64 37.11 -15.82
CA MET A 1 -12.81 35.91 -15.59
C MET A 1 -12.83 35.65 -14.10
N LYS A 2 -13.40 34.53 -13.63
CA LYS A 2 -13.55 34.22 -12.19
C LYS A 2 -12.15 33.90 -11.64
N ASN A 3 -11.67 34.70 -10.69
CA ASN A 3 -10.40 34.45 -9.99
C ASN A 3 -10.48 33.07 -9.31
N ALA A 4 -9.65 32.13 -9.76
CA ALA A 4 -9.47 30.88 -9.04
C ALA A 4 -8.91 31.20 -7.66
N SER A 5 -9.64 30.85 -6.59
CA SER A 5 -9.13 31.02 -5.23
C SER A 5 -7.92 30.09 -5.05
N PRO A 6 -6.81 30.56 -4.44
CA PRO A 6 -5.66 29.71 -4.18
C PRO A 6 -6.06 28.48 -3.36
N ILE A 7 -5.54 27.30 -3.70
CA ILE A 7 -5.78 26.08 -2.93
C ILE A 7 -5.23 26.28 -1.51
N PRO A 8 -6.02 26.05 -0.44
CA PRO A 8 -5.57 26.10 0.94
C PRO A 8 -4.28 25.30 1.18
N ARG A 9 -3.36 25.87 1.97
CA ARG A 9 -2.08 25.22 2.32
C ARG A 9 -2.26 23.85 3.00
N SER A 10 -3.37 23.67 3.73
CA SER A 10 -3.73 22.39 4.35
C SER A 10 -3.98 21.29 3.31
N ILE A 11 -4.61 21.61 2.19
CA ILE A 11 -4.88 20.64 1.11
C ILE A 11 -3.55 20.21 0.47
N TRP A 12 -2.62 21.14 0.27
CA TRP A 12 -1.26 20.81 -0.19
C TRP A 12 -0.51 19.91 0.78
N ALA A 13 -0.57 20.20 2.09
CA ALA A 13 0.06 19.38 3.11
C ALA A 13 -0.56 17.96 3.14
N LEU A 14 -1.89 17.85 3.14
CA LEU A 14 -2.58 16.56 3.13
C LEU A 14 -2.34 15.78 1.83
N GLY A 15 -2.25 16.46 0.69
CA GLY A 15 -1.95 15.83 -0.59
C GLY A 15 -0.55 15.19 -0.61
N ILE A 16 0.46 15.89 -0.08
CA ILE A 16 1.81 15.33 0.05
C ILE A 16 1.83 14.16 1.04
N VAL A 17 1.14 14.29 2.18
CA VAL A 17 1.04 13.20 3.16
C VAL A 17 0.38 11.96 2.54
N SER A 18 -0.71 12.14 1.79
CA SER A 18 -1.38 11.05 1.07
C SER A 18 -0.44 10.41 0.05
N LEU A 19 0.25 11.20 -0.77
CA LEU A 19 1.19 10.70 -1.76
C LEU A 19 2.29 9.85 -1.11
N LEU A 20 2.85 10.33 0.00
CA LEU A 20 3.88 9.61 0.76
C LEU A 20 3.31 8.34 1.41
N MET A 21 2.08 8.39 1.91
CA MET A 21 1.39 7.24 2.47
C MET A 21 1.15 6.16 1.42
N ASP A 22 0.63 6.52 0.25
CA ASP A 22 0.37 5.62 -0.87
C ASP A 22 1.69 4.98 -1.33
N THR A 23 2.71 5.81 -1.60
CA THR A 23 4.06 5.35 -2.00
C THR A 23 4.65 4.37 -0.98
N SER A 24 4.60 4.71 0.31
CA SER A 24 5.13 3.85 1.37
C SER A 24 4.39 2.51 1.44
N SER A 25 3.07 2.53 1.32
CA SER A 25 2.25 1.32 1.42
C SER A 25 2.48 0.38 0.24
N GLU A 26 2.59 0.90 -0.98
CA GLU A 26 2.88 0.12 -2.19
C GLU A 26 4.29 -0.47 -2.16
N LEU A 27 5.29 0.28 -1.68
CA LEU A 27 6.66 -0.20 -1.55
C LEU A 27 6.76 -1.36 -0.57
N VAL A 28 6.15 -1.26 0.62
CA VAL A 28 6.15 -2.34 1.60
C VAL A 28 5.44 -3.57 1.07
N HIS A 29 4.28 -3.39 0.43
CA HIS A 29 3.53 -4.49 -0.15
C HIS A 29 4.35 -5.26 -1.20
N SER A 30 5.07 -4.55 -2.08
CA SER A 30 5.95 -5.18 -3.08
C SER A 30 7.22 -5.80 -2.48
N LEU A 31 7.78 -5.22 -1.40
CA LEU A 31 9.05 -5.68 -0.82
C LEU A 31 8.88 -6.80 0.20
N LEU A 32 7.71 -6.93 0.83
CA LEU A 32 7.46 -7.92 1.88
C LEU A 32 7.76 -9.36 1.43
N PRO A 33 7.31 -9.83 0.24
CA PRO A 33 7.61 -11.19 -0.21
C PRO A 33 9.10 -11.40 -0.45
N VAL A 34 9.77 -10.39 -1.03
CA VAL A 34 11.22 -10.40 -1.27
C VAL A 34 11.99 -10.48 0.04
N PHE A 35 11.58 -9.73 1.06
CA PHE A 35 12.18 -9.78 2.39
C PHE A 35 11.99 -11.14 3.07
N MET A 36 10.78 -11.72 2.96
CA MET A 36 10.49 -13.04 3.52
C MET A 36 11.42 -14.11 2.96
N VAL A 37 11.70 -14.10 1.66
CA VAL A 37 12.58 -15.09 1.04
C VAL A 37 14.06 -14.77 1.28
N SER A 38 14.47 -13.52 1.08
CA SER A 38 15.89 -13.15 1.07
C SER A 38 16.51 -12.95 2.45
N ALA A 39 15.77 -12.38 3.39
CA ALA A 39 16.28 -12.04 4.72
C ALA A 39 15.81 -13.03 5.80
N LEU A 40 14.55 -13.48 5.72
CA LEU A 40 13.99 -14.42 6.70
C LEU A 40 14.16 -15.89 6.29
N GLY A 41 14.55 -16.18 5.05
CA GLY A 41 14.74 -17.55 4.56
C GLY A 41 13.44 -18.35 4.40
N ALA A 42 12.29 -17.68 4.29
CA ALA A 42 11.02 -18.34 4.05
C ALA A 42 11.01 -19.03 2.68
N SER A 43 10.42 -20.23 2.62
CA SER A 43 10.21 -20.93 1.36
C SER A 43 9.16 -20.24 0.48
N MET A 44 9.29 -20.37 -0.85
CA MET A 44 8.31 -19.83 -1.81
C MET A 44 6.90 -20.39 -1.60
N THR A 45 6.77 -21.63 -1.13
CA THR A 45 5.47 -22.23 -0.79
C THR A 45 4.83 -21.55 0.42
N ALA A 46 5.61 -21.20 1.44
CA ALA A 46 5.12 -20.46 2.60
C ALA A 46 4.65 -19.04 2.22
N VAL A 47 5.42 -18.34 1.37
CA VAL A 47 5.02 -17.03 0.84
C VAL A 47 3.71 -17.13 0.06
N GLY A 48 3.57 -18.12 -0.82
CA GLY A 48 2.34 -18.33 -1.59
C GLY A 48 1.11 -18.62 -0.72
N VAL A 49 1.26 -19.35 0.39
CA VAL A 49 0.17 -19.56 1.36
C VAL A 49 -0.22 -18.24 2.04
N VAL A 50 0.77 -17.44 2.46
CA VAL A 50 0.52 -16.15 3.12
C VAL A 50 -0.16 -15.16 2.16
N GLU A 51 0.36 -14.99 0.95
CA GLU A 51 -0.25 -14.12 -0.06
C GLU A 51 -1.65 -14.60 -0.44
N GLY A 52 -1.84 -15.91 -0.61
CA GLY A 52 -3.16 -16.47 -0.93
C GLY A 52 -4.21 -16.23 0.15
N ILE A 53 -3.84 -16.35 1.43
CA ILE A 53 -4.74 -16.02 2.55
C ILE A 53 -5.00 -14.50 2.60
N ALA A 54 -3.98 -13.68 2.39
CA ALA A 54 -4.10 -12.23 2.41
C ALA A 54 -5.06 -11.74 1.31
N GLU A 55 -4.88 -12.18 0.07
CA GLU A 55 -5.77 -11.84 -1.04
C GLU A 55 -7.19 -12.38 -0.85
N SER A 56 -7.33 -13.63 -0.40
CA SER A 56 -8.66 -14.20 -0.13
C SER A 56 -9.41 -13.40 0.93
N THR A 57 -8.72 -12.99 2.00
CA THR A 57 -9.32 -12.17 3.06
C THR A 57 -9.68 -10.79 2.54
N ALA A 58 -8.80 -10.15 1.76
CA ALA A 58 -9.05 -8.85 1.16
C ALA A 58 -10.29 -8.88 0.24
N LEU A 59 -10.45 -9.94 -0.55
CA LEU A 59 -11.60 -10.14 -1.43
C LEU A 59 -12.89 -10.37 -0.63
N ILE A 60 -12.85 -11.17 0.44
CA ILE A 60 -14.01 -11.40 1.30
C ILE A 60 -14.46 -10.08 1.94
N VAL A 61 -13.54 -9.33 2.55
CA VAL A 61 -13.83 -8.04 3.20
C VAL A 61 -14.31 -7.00 2.19
N LYS A 62 -13.86 -7.06 0.94
CA LYS A 62 -14.33 -6.15 -0.11
C LYS A 62 -15.80 -6.41 -0.52
N VAL A 63 -16.29 -7.64 -0.34
CA VAL A 63 -17.64 -8.05 -0.75
C VAL A 63 -18.71 -7.75 0.30
N PHE A 64 -18.36 -7.74 1.59
CA PHE A 64 -19.29 -7.56 2.73
C PHE A 64 -19.04 -6.25 3.47
#